data_AF-A0A222YUZ2-F1
#
_entry.id   AF-A0A222YUZ2-F1
#
_cell.length_a   1.000
_cell.length_b   1.000
_cell.length_c   1.000
_cell.angle_alpha   90.00
_cell.angle_beta   90.00
_cell.angle_gamma   90.00
#
_symmetry.space_group_name_H-M   'P 1'
#
loop_
_entity.id
_entity.type
_entity.pdbx_description
1 polymer ?
#
loop_
_entity_poly.entity_id
_entity_poly.type
_entity_poly.pdbx_seq_one_letter_code
_entity_poly.pdbx_strand_id
1 'polypeptide(L)'
;MLGISINRSNLILLLMSIELMLLSTSILFVIGSSFHNLLNGQIFTLFIFTVAAAESAIGLAIIVSYFRLRGKISIKLLNTLKG
;
A
#
# COMPACT_ATOMS: atom_id res chain seq x y z
N MET A 1 9.25 -2.74 5.19
CA MET A 1 9.95 -1.44 5.17
C MET A 1 11.19 -1.39 4.28
N LEU A 2 12.08 -2.40 4.30
CA LEU A 2 13.26 -2.41 3.41
C LEU A 2 12.91 -2.28 1.91
N GLY A 3 11.84 -2.95 1.46
CA GLY A 3 11.37 -2.83 0.07
C GLY A 3 11.01 -1.40 -0.36
N ILE A 4 10.41 -0.60 0.54
CA ILE A 4 10.06 0.80 0.29
C ILE A 4 11.33 1.67 0.20
N SER A 5 12.32 1.41 1.07
CA SER A 5 13.55 2.21 1.10
C SER A 5 14.45 1.95 -0.11
N ILE A 6 14.52 0.70 -0.57
CA ILE A 6 15.42 0.27 -1.64
C ILE A 6 14.81 0.57 -3.02
N ASN A 7 13.52 0.31 -3.21
CA ASN A 7 12.87 0.45 -4.51
C ASN A 7 12.11 1.78 -4.66
N ARG A 8 12.87 2.87 -4.74
CA ARG A 8 12.33 4.21 -5.06
C ARG A 8 12.28 4.52 -6.55
N SER A 9 12.55 3.56 -7.43
CA SER A 9 12.52 3.78 -8.89
C SER A 9 11.15 3.49 -9.50
N ASN A 10 10.43 2.50 -8.99
CA ASN A 10 9.18 1.97 -9.56
C ASN A 10 8.01 2.15 -8.59
N LEU A 11 7.03 3.00 -8.94
CA LEU A 11 5.85 3.28 -8.10
C LEU A 11 5.01 2.03 -7.80
N ILE A 12 4.85 1.14 -8.79
CA ILE A 12 4.05 -0.08 -8.65
C ILE A 12 4.65 -0.99 -7.55
N LEU A 13 5.98 -1.07 -7.49
CA LEU A 13 6.66 -1.91 -6.53
C LEU A 13 6.57 -1.34 -5.10
N LEU A 14 6.47 -0.02 -4.99
CA LEU A 14 6.20 0.66 -3.73
C LEU A 14 4.77 0.38 -3.25
N LEU A 15 3.76 0.46 -4.12
CA LEU A 15 2.38 0.06 -3.77
C LEU A 15 2.31 -1.41 -3.32
N MET A 16 2.93 -2.33 -4.06
CA MET A 16 3.00 -3.73 -3.66
C MET A 16 3.66 -3.93 -2.29
N SER A 17 4.68 -3.14 -1.96
CA SER A 17 5.34 -3.20 -0.66
C SER A 17 4.43 -2.73 0.49
N ILE A 18 3.51 -1.79 0.22
CA ILE A 18 2.53 -1.31 1.19
C ILE A 18 1.42 -2.36 1.39
N GLU A 19 0.90 -2.94 0.31
CA GLU A 19 -0.09 -4.03 0.37
C GLU A 19 0.42 -5.23 1.19
N LEU A 20 1.66 -5.64 0.98
CA LEU A 20 2.31 -6.71 1.77
C LEU A 20 2.41 -6.36 3.27
N MET A 21 2.62 -5.09 3.60
CA MET A 21 2.66 -4.62 4.99
C MET A 21 1.26 -4.65 5.62
N LEU A 22 0.23 -4.17 4.91
CA LEU A 22 -1.16 -4.24 5.35
C LEU A 22 -1.62 -5.68 5.54
N LEU A 23 -1.25 -6.58 4.63
CA LEU A 23 -1.50 -8.01 4.76
C LEU A 23 -0.84 -8.60 6.01
N SER A 24 0.41 -8.27 6.27
CA SER A 24 1.11 -8.75 7.47
C SER A 24 0.44 -8.27 8.76
N THR A 25 0.02 -7.00 8.82
CA THR A 25 -0.73 -6.47 9.98
C THR A 25 -2.09 -7.14 10.15
N SER A 26 -2.78 -7.43 9.06
CA SER A 26 -4.07 -8.13 9.04
C SER A 26 -3.95 -9.54 9.63
N ILE A 27 -2.92 -10.27 9.23
CA ILE A 27 -2.63 -11.62 9.77
C ILE A 27 -2.31 -11.55 11.27
N LEU A 28 -1.53 -10.56 11.71
CA LEU A 28 -1.22 -10.37 13.13
C LEU A 28 -2.49 -10.12 13.95
N PHE A 29 -3.43 -9.32 13.44
CA PHE A 29 -4.73 -9.09 14.08
C PHE A 29 -5.55 -10.36 14.20
N VAL A 30 -5.65 -11.15 13.13
CA VAL A 30 -6.40 -12.43 13.16
C VAL A 30 -5.78 -13.38 14.18
N ILE A 31 -4.46 -13.56 14.15
CA ILE A 31 -3.73 -14.44 15.07
C ILE A 31 -3.89 -13.97 16.52
N GLY A 32 -3.66 -12.68 16.80
CA GLY A 32 -3.81 -12.12 18.15
C GLY A 32 -5.23 -12.26 18.68
N SER A 33 -6.24 -12.05 17.82
CA SER A 33 -7.64 -12.21 18.18
C SER A 33 -8.02 -13.66 18.46
N SER A 34 -7.44 -14.60 17.71
CA SER A 34 -7.60 -16.04 17.92
C SER A 34 -7.01 -16.48 19.26
N PHE A 35 -5.83 -15.99 19.63
CA PHE A 35 -5.22 -16.30 20.93
C PHE A 35 -6.04 -15.82 22.13
N HIS A 36 -6.76 -14.71 22.00
CA HIS A 36 -7.62 -14.16 23.05
C HIS A 36 -9.09 -14.58 22.93
N ASN A 37 -9.46 -15.42 21.95
CA ASN A 37 -10.84 -15.81 21.63
C ASN A 37 -11.80 -14.60 21.46
N LEU A 38 -11.29 -13.49 20.94
CA LEU A 38 -12.04 -12.26 20.71
C LEU A 38 -12.33 -12.10 19.22
N LEU A 39 -13.59 -11.85 18.86
CA LEU A 39 -13.98 -11.61 17.46
C LEU A 39 -13.55 -10.23 16.93
N ASN A 40 -13.19 -9.31 17.83
CA ASN A 40 -12.90 -7.92 17.47
C ASN A 40 -11.74 -7.78 16.47
N GLY A 41 -10.70 -8.61 16.56
CA GLY A 41 -9.57 -8.51 15.61
C GLY A 41 -9.92 -9.04 14.22
N GLN A 42 -10.84 -10.00 14.10
CA GLN A 42 -11.36 -10.44 12.80
C GLN A 42 -12.19 -9.33 12.14
N ILE A 43 -13.05 -8.66 12.92
CA ILE A 43 -13.84 -7.50 12.45
C ILE A 43 -12.91 -6.36 12.01
N PHE A 44 -11.87 -6.06 12.78
CA PHE A 44 -10.90 -5.02 12.44
C PHE A 44 -10.12 -5.36 11.15
N THR A 45 -9.84 -6.64 10.92
CA THR A 45 -9.17 -7.11 9.70
C THR A 45 -10.01 -6.83 8.44
N LEU A 46 -11.34 -6.97 8.53
CA LEU A 46 -12.23 -6.62 7.42
C LEU A 46 -12.14 -5.12 7.07
N PHE A 47 -12.09 -4.24 8.07
CA PHE A 47 -11.88 -2.81 7.84
C PHE A 47 -10.54 -2.54 7.16
N ILE A 48 -9.45 -3.20 7.58
CA ILE A 48 -8.13 -3.05 6.94
C ILE A 48 -8.20 -3.43 5.46
N PHE A 49 -8.88 -4.53 5.10
CA PHE A 49 -9.05 -4.90 3.69
C PHE A 49 -9.85 -3.88 2.89
N THR A 50 -10.89 -3.28 3.46
CA THR A 50 -11.62 -2.21 2.77
C THR A 50 -10.77 -0.97 2.52
N VAL A 51 -9.92 -0.59 3.48
CA VAL A 51 -8.99 0.54 3.34
C VAL A 51 -7.89 0.22 2.33
N ALA A 52 -7.32 -1.00 2.35
CA ALA A 52 -6.32 -1.44 1.38
C ALA A 52 -6.87 -1.42 -0.06
N ALA A 53 -8.10 -1.88 -0.26
CA ALA A 53 -8.78 -1.80 -1.56
C ALA A 53 -8.98 -0.33 -2.02
N ALA A 54 -9.35 0.57 -1.11
CA ALA A 54 -9.47 2.00 -1.43
C ALA A 54 -8.12 2.63 -1.76
N GLU A 55 -7.07 2.33 -0.99
CA GLU A 55 -5.72 2.85 -1.19
C GLU A 55 -5.16 2.41 -2.56
N SER A 56 -5.23 1.11 -2.88
CA SER A 56 -4.75 0.59 -4.17
C SER A 56 -5.48 1.20 -5.36
N ALA A 57 -6.81 1.41 -5.27
CA ALA A 57 -7.58 2.08 -6.31
C ALA A 57 -7.11 3.52 -6.55
N ILE A 58 -6.90 4.30 -5.47
CA ILE A 58 -6.41 5.67 -5.54
C ILE A 58 -4.96 5.71 -6.06
N GLY A 59 -4.11 4.84 -5.54
CA GLY A 59 -2.70 4.71 -5.92
C GLY A 59 -2.53 4.41 -7.41
N LEU A 60 -3.30 3.45 -7.95
CA LEU A 60 -3.31 3.17 -9.38
C LEU A 60 -3.85 4.34 -10.20
N ALA A 61 -4.93 5.00 -9.76
CA ALA A 61 -5.50 6.14 -10.48
C ALA A 61 -4.49 7.29 -10.64
N ILE A 62 -3.70 7.56 -9.59
CA ILE A 62 -2.60 8.53 -9.63
C ILE A 62 -1.50 8.07 -10.59
N ILE A 63 -1.09 6.80 -10.53
CA ILE A 63 -0.04 6.26 -11.42
C ILE A 63 -0.47 6.35 -12.88
N VAL A 64 -1.72 5.98 -13.22
CA VAL A 64 -2.24 6.04 -14.58
C VAL A 64 -2.28 7.49 -15.07
N SER A 65 -2.77 8.41 -14.24
CA SER A 65 -2.81 9.84 -14.57
C SER A 65 -1.40 10.40 -14.82
N TYR A 66 -0.42 10.03 -13.98
CA TYR A 66 0.97 10.42 -14.15
C TYR A 66 1.61 9.80 -15.40
N PHE A 67 1.32 8.53 -15.68
CA PHE A 67 1.82 7.83 -16.86
C PHE A 67 1.32 8.49 -18.15
N ARG A 68 0.07 8.94 -18.20
CA ARG A 68 -0.48 9.68 -19.35
C ARG A 68 0.26 11.00 -19.61
N LEU A 69 0.80 11.64 -18.57
CA LEU A 69 1.49 12.93 -18.69
C LEU A 69 2.98 12.80 -19.06
N ARG A 70 3.68 11.76 -18.58
CA ARG A 70 5.14 11.65 -18.71
C ARG A 70 5.65 10.40 -19.41
N GLY A 71 4.78 9.44 -19.73
CA GLY A 71 5.12 8.20 -20.46
C GLY A 71 6.08 7.24 -19.73
N LYS A 72 6.51 7.55 -18.50
CA LYS A 72 7.40 6.72 -17.68
C LYS A 72 6.95 6.69 -16.23
N ILE A 73 6.89 5.50 -15.64
CA ILE A 73 6.48 5.26 -14.25
C ILE A 73 7.71 5.31 -13.33
N SER A 74 8.44 6.44 -13.33
CA SER A 74 9.61 6.62 -12.44
C SER A 74 9.41 7.78 -11.47
N ILE A 75 9.63 7.50 -10.18
CA ILE A 75 9.59 8.46 -9.07
C ILE A 75 10.66 9.55 -9.20
N LYS A 76 11.80 9.26 -9.84
CA LYS A 76 12.93 10.20 -9.96
C LYS A 76 12.58 11.47 -10.76
N LEU A 77 11.51 11.41 -11.57
CA LEU A 77 10.99 12.52 -12.36
C LEU A 77 10.03 13.46 -11.59
N LEU A 78 9.64 13.13 -10.35
CA LEU A 78 8.77 13.96 -9.52
C LEU A 78 9.48 15.18 -8.91
N ASN A 79 10.77 15.38 -9.18
CA ASN A 79 11.58 16.46 -8.61
C ASN A 79 11.29 17.86 -9.18
N THR A 80 10.12 18.06 -9.81
CA THR A 80 9.73 19.31 -10.49
C THR A 80 9.01 20.31 -9.58
N LEU A 81 8.66 19.92 -8.36
CA LEU A 81 8.05 20.79 -7.33
C LEU A 81 9.09 21.39 -6.38
N LYS A 82 10.25 21.80 -6.90
CA LYS A 82 11.20 22.61 -6.13
C LYS A 82 10.82 24.08 -6.28
N GLY A 83 9.93 24.54 -5.40
CA GLY A 83 9.88 25.94 -4.99
C GLY A 83 11.01 26.23 -4.01
#